data_AF-A0A958EZK4-F1
#
_entry.id   AF-A0A958EZK4-F1
#
_cell.length_a   1.000
_cell.length_b   1.000
_cell.length_c   1.000
_cell.angle_alpha   90.00
_cell.angle_beta   90.00
_cell.angle_gamma   90.00
#
_symmetry.space_group_name_H-M   'P 1'
#
loop_
_entity.id
_entity.type
_entity.pdbx_description
1 polymer ?
#
loop_
_entity_poly.entity_id
_entity_poly.type
_entity_poly.pdbx_seq_one_letter_code
_entity_poly.pdbx_strand_id
1 'polypeptide(L)'
;MFLQCHRNYRKKIWLVIILIFMVGCAGAARVKISELTANPQKYHEKVVTVKGKVVQTLSIPILSIGIAKIDDGTGEIWVKPTGRSLFEGQKATVKGVLKIAATLGNETFGNIVVEEDPKNN
;
A
#
# COMPACT_ATOMS: atom_id res chain seq x y z
N MET A 1 28.38 -28.75 -40.00
CA MET A 1 26.95 -28.41 -39.73
C MET A 1 26.70 -28.30 -38.23
N PHE A 2 27.37 -27.38 -37.51
CA PHE A 2 27.20 -27.24 -36.04
C PHE A 2 27.22 -25.77 -35.56
N LEU A 3 27.05 -24.79 -36.46
CA LEU A 3 27.11 -23.36 -36.13
C LEU A 3 25.75 -22.64 -36.17
N GLN A 4 24.63 -23.36 -36.03
CA GLN A 4 23.28 -22.76 -35.97
C GLN A 4 22.59 -22.86 -34.59
N CYS A 5 23.22 -23.47 -33.58
CA CYS A 5 22.56 -23.64 -32.26
C CYS A 5 22.60 -22.37 -31.38
N HIS A 6 23.58 -21.48 -31.57
CA HIS A 6 23.76 -20.32 -30.68
C HIS A 6 22.95 -19.06 -31.07
N ARG A 7 22.42 -19.00 -32.30
CA ARG A 7 21.79 -17.78 -32.84
C ARG A 7 20.36 -17.55 -32.35
N ASN A 8 19.61 -18.62 -32.07
CA ASN A 8 18.24 -18.55 -31.58
C ASN A 8 18.13 -18.43 -30.05
N TYR A 9 19.15 -18.84 -29.30
CA TYR A 9 19.11 -18.81 -27.83
C TYR A 9 19.21 -17.38 -27.28
N ARG A 10 20.05 -16.53 -27.90
CA ARG A 10 20.15 -15.09 -27.55
C ARG A 10 18.85 -14.33 -27.80
N LYS A 11 18.10 -14.67 -28.87
CA LYS A 11 16.79 -14.07 -29.18
C LYS A 11 15.69 -14.53 -28.21
N LYS A 12 15.73 -15.80 -27.77
CA LYS A 12 14.79 -16.33 -26.76
C LYS A 12 15.03 -15.72 -25.37
N ILE A 13 16.28 -15.52 -24.97
CA ILE A 13 16.62 -14.82 -23.72
C ILE A 13 16.11 -13.38 -23.73
N TRP A 14 16.25 -12.68 -24.86
CA TRP A 14 15.74 -11.31 -25.01
C TRP A 14 14.20 -11.23 -24.92
N LEU A 15 13.49 -12.22 -25.47
CA LEU A 15 12.03 -12.31 -25.37
C LEU A 15 11.53 -12.59 -23.94
N VAL A 16 12.27 -13.37 -23.16
CA VAL A 16 11.92 -13.66 -21.75
C VAL A 16 12.15 -12.42 -20.86
N ILE A 17 13.20 -11.65 -21.11
CA ILE A 17 13.49 -10.41 -20.35
C ILE A 17 12.43 -9.33 -20.60
N ILE A 18 11.95 -9.19 -21.84
CA ILE A 18 10.85 -8.26 -22.19
C ILE A 18 9.54 -8.66 -21.52
N LEU A 19 9.27 -9.98 -21.41
CA LEU A 19 8.05 -10.47 -20.77
C LEU A 19 8.03 -10.21 -19.25
N ILE A 20 9.19 -10.25 -18.59
CA ILE A 20 9.32 -9.96 -17.15
C ILE A 20 9.13 -8.47 -16.85
N PHE A 21 9.48 -7.58 -17.78
CA PHE A 21 9.34 -6.12 -17.59
C PHE A 21 7.89 -5.62 -17.64
N MET A 22 6.94 -6.37 -18.20
CA MET A 22 5.53 -5.96 -18.26
C MET A 22 4.73 -6.18 -16.96
N VAL A 23 5.29 -6.84 -15.94
CA VAL A 23 4.58 -7.16 -14.69
C VAL A 23 4.68 -6.04 -13.63
N GLY A 24 5.51 -5.03 -13.83
CA GLY A 24 5.91 -4.09 -12.78
C GLY A 24 5.11 -2.79 -12.63
N CYS A 25 3.95 -2.63 -13.27
CA CYS A 25 3.20 -1.36 -13.22
C CYS A 25 1.74 -1.53 -12.79
N ALA A 26 1.51 -2.27 -11.70
CA ALA A 26 0.27 -2.12 -10.95
C ALA A 26 0.36 -0.81 -10.13
N GLY A 27 0.13 0.32 -10.80
CA GLY A 27 0.02 1.61 -10.13
C GLY A 27 -0.96 1.50 -8.96
N ALA A 28 -0.55 1.98 -7.79
CA ALA A 28 -1.33 1.87 -6.56
C ALA A 28 -2.79 2.28 -6.80
N ALA A 29 -3.66 1.28 -6.85
CA ALA A 29 -5.05 1.50 -7.13
C ALA A 29 -5.65 2.31 -5.98
N ARG A 30 -6.45 3.32 -6.31
CA ARG A 30 -7.30 3.98 -5.31
C ARG A 30 -8.41 3.02 -4.96
N VAL A 31 -8.43 2.55 -3.72
CA VAL A 31 -9.40 1.56 -3.24
C VAL A 31 -10.21 2.20 -2.12
N LYS A 32 -11.53 1.95 -2.14
CA LYS A 32 -12.43 2.37 -1.07
C LYS A 32 -12.10 1.61 0.22
N ILE A 33 -12.21 2.26 1.36
CA ILE A 33 -11.94 1.64 2.66
C ILE A 33 -12.87 0.45 2.90
N SER A 34 -14.15 0.55 2.49
CA SER A 34 -15.09 -0.56 2.59
C SER A 34 -14.61 -1.83 1.88
N GLU A 35 -13.96 -1.71 0.72
CA GLU A 35 -13.43 -2.85 -0.05
C GLU A 35 -12.18 -3.44 0.62
N LEU A 36 -11.33 -2.58 1.22
CA LEU A 36 -10.17 -3.02 1.99
C LEU A 36 -10.59 -3.79 3.25
N THR A 37 -11.65 -3.35 3.92
CA THR A 37 -12.17 -4.00 5.12
C THR A 37 -13.02 -5.23 4.81
N ALA A 38 -13.73 -5.26 3.68
CA ALA A 38 -14.48 -6.44 3.23
C ALA A 38 -13.57 -7.57 2.75
N ASN A 39 -12.49 -7.25 2.04
CA ASN A 39 -11.57 -8.24 1.45
C ASN A 39 -10.10 -8.00 1.84
N PRO A 40 -9.76 -7.94 3.14
CA PRO A 40 -8.41 -7.55 3.58
C PRO A 40 -7.32 -8.49 3.04
N GLN A 41 -7.61 -9.79 2.97
CA GLN A 41 -6.68 -10.81 2.45
C GLN A 41 -6.30 -10.59 0.98
N LYS A 42 -7.20 -10.03 0.17
CA LYS A 42 -6.94 -9.73 -1.24
C LYS A 42 -5.92 -8.60 -1.41
N TYR A 43 -5.84 -7.71 -0.43
CA TYR A 43 -5.00 -6.51 -0.44
C TYR A 43 -3.82 -6.59 0.53
N HIS A 44 -3.70 -7.70 1.28
CA HIS A 44 -2.57 -7.94 2.16
C HIS A 44 -1.25 -7.83 1.39
N GLU A 45 -0.30 -7.08 1.95
CA GLU A 45 1.02 -6.81 1.36
C GLU A 45 0.98 -6.09 0.00
N LYS A 46 -0.16 -5.51 -0.39
CA LYS A 46 -0.27 -4.70 -1.60
C LYS A 46 -0.21 -3.21 -1.28
N VAL A 47 0.40 -2.47 -2.21
CA VAL A 47 0.38 -1.01 -2.18
C VAL A 47 -1.00 -0.52 -2.60
N VAL A 48 -1.68 0.17 -1.69
CA VAL A 48 -3.00 0.78 -1.89
C VAL A 48 -2.92 2.28 -1.67
N THR A 49 -3.83 3.03 -2.29
CA THR A 49 -3.99 4.46 -2.03
C THR A 49 -5.37 4.72 -1.45
N VAL A 50 -5.42 5.35 -0.29
CA VAL A 50 -6.65 5.74 0.41
C VAL A 50 -6.72 7.27 0.47
N LYS A 51 -7.92 7.82 0.29
CA LYS A 51 -8.18 9.25 0.38
C LYS A 51 -9.44 9.48 1.21
N GLY A 52 -9.36 10.38 2.18
CA GLY A 52 -10.48 10.68 3.05
C GLY A 52 -10.23 11.87 3.96
N LYS A 53 -11.09 12.03 4.95
CA LYS A 53 -10.96 13.01 6.03
C LYS A 53 -10.35 12.31 7.25
N VAL A 54 -9.41 12.97 7.90
CA VAL A 54 -8.86 12.50 9.17
C VAL A 54 -9.91 12.76 10.25
N VAL A 55 -10.40 11.70 10.89
CA VAL A 55 -11.44 11.77 11.92
C VAL A 55 -10.89 11.61 13.34
N GLN A 56 -9.71 11.00 13.47
CA GLN A 56 -9.06 10.78 14.75
C GLN A 56 -7.55 10.74 14.56
N THR A 57 -6.78 11.32 15.47
CA THR A 57 -5.31 11.17 15.51
C THR A 57 -4.86 10.69 16.89
N LEU A 58 -4.02 9.66 16.94
CA LEU A 58 -3.36 9.20 18.15
C LEU A 58 -1.85 9.40 18.00
N SER A 59 -1.28 10.20 18.90
CA SER A 59 0.14 10.54 18.91
C SER A 59 0.73 10.17 20.26
N ILE A 60 1.87 9.47 20.27
CA ILE A 60 2.63 9.21 21.50
C ILE A 60 3.87 10.11 21.47
N PRO A 61 3.90 11.23 22.22
CA PRO A 61 4.99 12.21 22.14
C PRO A 61 6.35 11.61 22.48
N ILE A 62 6.38 10.64 23.41
CA ILE A 62 7.60 9.98 23.89
C ILE A 62 8.26 9.13 22.79
N LEU A 63 7.45 8.57 21.88
CA LEU A 63 7.92 7.65 20.83
C LEU A 63 7.96 8.29 19.44
N SER A 64 7.49 9.54 19.30
CA SER A 64 7.34 10.21 17.99
C SER A 64 6.54 9.39 16.97
N ILE A 65 5.67 8.48 17.45
CA ILE A 65 4.79 7.67 16.62
C ILE A 65 3.43 8.36 16.59
N GLY A 66 2.95 8.64 15.38
CA GLY A 66 1.58 9.07 15.11
C GLY A 66 0.86 8.03 14.26
N ILE A 67 -0.37 7.70 14.63
CA ILE A 67 -1.33 6.99 13.77
C ILE A 67 -2.57 7.87 13.63
N ALA A 68 -3.21 7.81 12.48
CA ALA A 68 -4.42 8.56 12.22
C ALA A 68 -5.49 7.65 11.64
N LYS A 69 -6.75 7.95 11.93
CA LYS A 69 -7.91 7.27 11.35
C LYS A 69 -8.46 8.13 10.22
N ILE A 70 -8.57 7.54 9.04
CA ILE A 70 -9.11 8.19 7.85
C ILE A 70 -10.48 7.60 7.54
N ASP A 71 -11.45 8.46 7.26
CA ASP A 71 -12.78 8.13 6.77
C ASP A 71 -12.97 8.62 5.33
N ASP A 72 -13.33 7.73 4.40
CA ASP A 72 -13.62 8.04 2.99
C ASP A 72 -15.12 8.13 2.67
N GLY A 73 -15.97 8.03 3.69
CA GLY A 73 -17.44 7.94 3.59
C GLY A 73 -17.96 6.52 3.40
N THR A 74 -17.08 5.53 3.19
CA THR A 74 -17.44 4.11 3.03
C THR A 74 -16.96 3.25 4.19
N GLY A 75 -16.01 3.75 4.98
CA GLY A 75 -15.50 3.11 6.17
C GLY A 75 -14.30 3.86 6.72
N GLU A 76 -13.76 3.37 7.83
CA GLU A 76 -12.64 3.98 8.52
C GLU A 76 -11.43 3.04 8.55
N ILE A 77 -10.22 3.59 8.42
CA ILE A 77 -8.97 2.82 8.45
C ILE A 77 -7.89 3.55 9.23
N TRP A 78 -7.08 2.77 9.96
CA TRP A 78 -5.89 3.30 10.62
C TRP A 78 -4.74 3.38 9.62
N VAL A 79 -4.06 4.53 9.63
CA VAL A 79 -2.88 4.75 8.81
C VAL A 79 -1.74 5.21 9.70
N LYS A 80 -0.54 4.74 9.40
CA LYS A 80 0.69 5.25 10.00
C LYS A 80 1.38 6.14 8.96
N PRO A 81 1.22 7.48 9.04
CA PRO A 81 1.91 8.38 8.15
C PRO A 81 3.42 8.37 8.44
N THR A 82 4.23 8.51 7.40
CA THR A 82 5.70 8.57 7.51
C THR A 82 6.17 9.98 7.15
N GLY A 83 7.03 10.57 7.99
CA GLY A 83 7.63 11.89 7.73
C GLY A 83 6.68 13.10 7.84
N ARG A 84 5.42 12.90 8.25
CA ARG A 84 4.46 13.98 8.50
C ARG A 84 3.43 13.58 9.56
N SER A 85 2.90 14.58 10.27
CA SER A 85 1.76 14.39 11.17
C SER A 85 0.46 14.67 10.44
N LEU A 86 -0.59 13.93 10.80
CA LEU A 86 -1.93 14.17 10.31
C LEU A 86 -2.80 14.80 11.40
N PHE A 87 -3.49 15.89 11.08
CA PHE A 87 -4.39 16.61 11.98
C PHE A 87 -5.84 16.24 11.73
N GLU A 88 -6.64 16.17 12.79
CA GLU A 88 -8.07 15.94 12.69
C GLU A 88 -8.75 17.03 11.83
N GLY A 89 -9.75 16.62 11.06
CA GLY A 89 -10.49 17.52 10.18
C GLY A 89 -9.88 17.73 8.79
N GLN A 90 -8.59 17.47 8.60
CA GLN A 90 -7.95 17.67 7.31
C GLN A 90 -8.29 16.56 6.30
N LYS A 91 -8.21 16.88 5.01
CA LYS A 91 -8.27 15.86 3.94
C LYS A 91 -6.86 15.30 3.70
N ALA A 92 -6.73 13.98 3.75
CA ALA A 92 -5.47 13.29 3.55
C ALA A 92 -5.58 12.29 2.39
N THR A 93 -4.47 12.11 1.67
CA THR A 93 -4.26 10.99 0.75
C THR A 93 -3.01 10.27 1.21
N VAL A 94 -3.13 8.97 1.43
CA VAL A 94 -2.06 8.12 1.94
C VAL A 94 -1.91 6.95 0.99
N LYS A 95 -0.67 6.75 0.52
CA LYS A 95 -0.29 5.60 -0.31
C LYS A 95 0.64 4.73 0.52
N GLY A 96 0.34 3.46 0.64
CA GLY A 96 1.11 2.58 1.49
C GLY A 96 0.73 1.11 1.35
N VAL A 97 1.46 0.26 2.04
CA VAL A 97 1.20 -1.18 2.07
C VAL A 97 0.12 -1.46 3.09
N LEU A 98 -0.93 -2.18 2.68
CA LEU A 98 -1.94 -2.67 3.62
C LEU A 98 -1.35 -3.84 4.42
N LYS A 99 -1.17 -3.62 5.72
CA LYS A 99 -0.84 -4.67 6.68
C LYS A 99 -2.09 -4.99 7.50
N ILE A 100 -2.44 -6.26 7.53
CA ILE A 100 -3.52 -6.74 8.38
C ILE A 100 -2.93 -6.84 9.78
N ALA A 101 -3.29 -5.91 10.66
CA ALA A 101 -2.96 -6.01 12.07
C ALA A 101 -4.08 -6.85 12.69
N ALA A 102 -3.72 -7.99 13.31
CA ALA A 102 -4.71 -8.83 13.98
C ALA A 102 -5.52 -7.99 14.99
N THR A 103 -6.83 -8.23 15.03
CA THR A 103 -7.79 -7.55 15.88
C THR A 103 -7.37 -7.60 17.35
N LEU A 104 -7.10 -6.44 17.96
CA LEU A 104 -6.91 -6.30 19.41
C LEU A 104 -8.22 -5.84 20.06
N GLY A 105 -9.06 -6.80 20.49
CA GLY A 105 -10.25 -6.54 21.32
C GLY A 105 -11.55 -6.16 20.58
N ASN A 106 -12.39 -5.33 21.23
CA ASN A 106 -13.70 -4.85 20.74
C ASN A 106 -13.61 -3.65 19.76
N GLU A 107 -12.42 -3.13 19.53
CA GLU A 107 -12.15 -2.03 18.61
C GLU A 107 -11.47 -2.62 17.37
N THR A 108 -12.07 -2.46 16.19
CA THR A 108 -11.55 -3.06 14.95
C THR A 108 -10.31 -2.31 14.46
N PHE A 109 -9.14 -2.68 14.97
CA PHE A 109 -7.81 -2.23 14.50
C PHE A 109 -7.37 -2.92 13.20
N GLY A 110 -8.29 -3.54 12.45
CA GLY A 110 -8.00 -4.64 11.51
C GLY A 110 -7.05 -4.32 10.36
N ASN A 111 -6.84 -3.05 10.02
CA ASN A 111 -6.13 -2.65 8.82
C ASN A 111 -5.24 -1.43 9.10
N ILE A 112 -3.92 -1.61 9.00
CA ILE A 112 -2.94 -0.51 9.05
C ILE A 112 -2.36 -0.32 7.65
N VAL A 113 -2.60 0.85 7.05
CA VAL A 113 -1.85 1.26 5.85
C VAL A 113 -0.57 1.93 6.30
N VAL A 114 0.58 1.32 5.99
CA VAL A 114 1.90 1.88 6.28
C VAL A 114 2.40 2.61 5.04
N GLU A 115 2.54 3.93 5.12
CA GLU A 115 3.06 4.77 4.04
C GLU A 115 4.51 4.36 3.71
N GLU A 116 4.77 3.99 2.46
CA GLU A 116 6.14 3.76 1.98
C GLU A 116 6.80 5.12 1.75
N ASP A 117 7.99 5.29 2.34
CA ASP A 117 8.82 6.47 2.17
C ASP A 117 8.98 6.82 0.67
N PRO A 118 8.79 8.09 0.26
CA PRO A 118 9.01 8.52 -1.11
C PRO A 118 10.50 8.56 -1.54
N LYS A 119 11.42 7.95 -0.78
CA LYS A 119 12.86 7.88 -1.11
C LYS A 119 13.28 6.47 -1.54
N ASN A 120 12.97 6.13 -2.78
CA ASN A 120 13.84 5.25 -3.57
C ASN A 120 13.62 5.48 -5.08
N ASN A 121 14.15 6.61 -5.57
CA ASN A 121 14.63 6.75 -6.94
C ASN A 121 15.76 7.78 -6.95
#